data_AF-A0A164IQV6-F1
#
_entry.id   AF-A0A164IQV6-F1
#
_cell.length_a   1.000
_cell.length_b   1.000
_cell.length_c   1.000
_cell.angle_alpha   90.00
_cell.angle_beta   90.00
_cell.angle_gamma   90.00
#
_symmetry.space_group_name_H-M   'P 1'
#
loop_
_entity.id
_entity.type
_entity.pdbx_description
1 polymer ?
#
loop_
_entity_poly.entity_id
_entity_poly.type
_entity_poly.pdbx_seq_one_letter_code
_entity_poly.pdbx_strand_id
1 'polypeptide(L)'
;FQFTVWMAGYTYEYDYAGWTSTGIMGISTKVSGGSIKGRLTIEPVDESTAVVALLATKGKQFNEDVMEKYSEVDPGQEVRIIDQEHLEKPFQVKFVSGKVETVAIGKEEPLWIVNFKRALAAQIQLQLDGVSGVFQQAEYDNYYAEN
;
A
#
# COMPACT_ATOMS: atom_id res chain seq x y z
N PHE A 1 26.25 -7.87 9.72
CA PHE A 1 25.72 -8.12 8.37
C PHE A 1 24.37 -7.43 8.28
N GLN A 2 24.28 -6.39 7.46
CA GLN A 2 23.03 -5.67 7.22
C GLN A 2 22.32 -6.42 6.09
N PHE A 3 21.14 -6.99 6.39
CA PHE A 3 20.34 -7.67 5.38
C PHE A 3 19.62 -6.59 4.55
N THR A 4 19.96 -6.46 3.27
CA THR A 4 19.22 -5.61 2.33
C THR A 4 18.27 -6.50 1.54
N VAL A 5 16.96 -6.24 1.62
CA VAL A 5 15.92 -7.09 0.99
C VAL A 5 15.91 -6.93 -0.53
N TRP A 6 16.36 -5.78 -1.03
CA TRP A 6 16.50 -5.50 -2.44
C TRP A 6 17.94 -5.13 -2.78
N MET A 7 18.45 -5.65 -3.90
CA MET A 7 19.80 -5.43 -4.38
C MET A 7 19.82 -4.37 -5.49
N ALA A 8 20.81 -3.49 -5.46
CA ALA A 8 21.03 -2.52 -6.52
C ALA A 8 21.28 -3.23 -7.87
N GLY A 9 20.78 -2.62 -8.95
CA GLY A 9 20.85 -3.18 -10.30
C GLY A 9 19.71 -4.13 -10.68
N TYR A 10 18.74 -4.34 -9.79
CA TYR A 10 17.51 -5.09 -10.06
C TYR A 10 16.27 -4.21 -9.91
N THR A 11 15.25 -4.52 -10.71
CA THR A 11 13.89 -4.00 -10.53
C THR A 11 13.02 -5.12 -9.97
N TYR A 12 12.38 -4.86 -8.84
CA TYR A 12 11.44 -5.79 -8.21
C TYR A 12 10.02 -5.36 -8.55
N GLU A 13 9.25 -6.26 -9.16
CA GLU A 13 7.85 -6.00 -9.55
C GLU A 13 6.88 -6.80 -8.67
N TYR A 14 5.80 -6.14 -8.23
CA TYR A 14 4.74 -6.72 -7.43
C TYR A 14 3.37 -6.31 -7.96
N ASP A 15 2.39 -7.20 -7.87
CA ASP A 15 0.99 -6.84 -8.06
C ASP A 15 0.48 -6.11 -6.80
N TYR A 16 0.03 -4.87 -6.98
CA TYR A 16 -0.55 -4.06 -5.92
C TYR A 16 -2.07 -4.05 -6.01
N ALA A 17 -2.73 -4.27 -4.87
CA ALA A 17 -4.17 -4.11 -4.72
C ALA A 17 -4.49 -3.49 -3.36
N GLY A 18 -4.99 -2.26 -3.37
CA GLY A 18 -5.53 -1.60 -2.19
C GLY A 18 -7.03 -1.34 -2.37
N TRP A 19 -7.80 -1.50 -1.29
CA TRP A 19 -9.23 -1.18 -1.30
C TRP A 19 -9.63 -0.56 0.04
N THR A 20 -10.69 0.24 0.01
CA THR A 20 -11.31 0.81 1.19
C THR A 20 -12.82 0.75 1.05
N SER A 21 -13.51 0.49 2.16
CA SER A 21 -14.97 0.40 2.18
C SER A 21 -15.54 0.97 3.47
N THR A 22 -16.77 1.44 3.38
CA THR A 22 -17.59 1.87 4.52
C THR A 22 -18.95 1.17 4.47
N GLY A 23 -19.48 0.82 5.63
CA GLY A 23 -20.79 0.17 5.79
C GLY A 23 -21.25 0.16 7.23
N ILE A 24 -22.48 -0.28 7.46
CA ILE A 24 -23.07 -0.37 8.80
C ILE A 24 -23.08 -1.83 9.24
N MET A 25 -22.02 -2.22 9.95
CA MET A 25 -21.83 -3.57 10.46
C MET A 25 -23.01 -4.01 11.34
N GLY A 26 -23.52 -5.22 11.11
CA GLY A 26 -24.61 -5.82 11.88
C GLY A 26 -26.03 -5.34 11.55
N ILE A 27 -26.19 -4.31 10.70
CA ILE A 27 -27.49 -3.78 10.27
C ILE A 27 -27.73 -4.00 8.79
N SER A 28 -26.68 -3.85 7.97
CA SER A 28 -26.78 -3.96 6.52
C SER A 28 -25.61 -4.75 5.98
N THR A 29 -25.90 -5.58 4.98
CA THR A 29 -24.87 -6.21 4.15
C THR A 29 -24.33 -5.27 3.10
N LYS A 30 -24.79 -4.03 2.98
CA LYS A 30 -24.32 -3.11 1.93
C LYS A 30 -23.08 -2.33 2.37
N VAL A 31 -22.09 -2.28 1.49
CA VAL A 31 -20.90 -1.44 1.63
C VAL A 31 -20.69 -0.60 0.39
N SER A 32 -20.09 0.57 0.59
CA SER A 32 -19.63 1.45 -0.47
C SER A 32 -18.13 1.63 -0.35
N GLY A 33 -17.43 1.73 -1.47
CA GLY A 33 -15.99 1.84 -1.44
C GLY A 33 -15.36 1.96 -2.80
N GLY A 34 -14.04 1.79 -2.82
CA GLY A 34 -13.27 1.76 -4.05
C GLY A 34 -11.96 1.04 -3.89
N SER A 35 -11.36 0.69 -5.02
CA SER A 35 -10.06 0.03 -5.10
C SER A 35 -9.14 0.77 -6.04
N ILE A 36 -7.84 0.67 -5.75
CA ILE A 36 -6.75 1.01 -6.66
C ILE A 36 -5.91 -0.24 -6.82
N LYS A 37 -5.73 -0.67 -8.07
CA LYS A 37 -4.81 -1.73 -8.45
C LYS A 37 -3.74 -1.19 -9.39
N GLY A 38 -2.59 -1.85 -9.41
CA GLY A 38 -1.51 -1.49 -10.32
C GLY A 38 -0.32 -2.41 -10.14
N ARG A 39 0.79 -2.08 -10.80
CA ARG A 39 2.06 -2.77 -10.66
C ARG A 39 3.02 -1.90 -9.87
N LEU A 40 3.42 -2.37 -8.69
CA LEU A 40 4.41 -1.71 -7.86
C LEU A 40 5.81 -2.12 -8.33
N THR A 41 6.66 -1.15 -8.65
CA THR A 41 8.08 -1.37 -8.91
C THR A 41 8.92 -0.78 -7.79
N ILE A 42 9.96 -1.51 -7.41
CA ILE A 42 10.97 -1.07 -6.43
C ILE A 42 12.35 -1.25 -7.08
N GLU A 43 13.08 -0.15 -7.23
CA GLU A 43 14.40 -0.09 -7.86
C GLU A 43 15.42 0.48 -6.87
N PRO A 44 16.24 -0.35 -6.23
CA PRO A 44 17.25 0.12 -5.30
C PRO A 44 18.34 0.88 -6.07
N VAL A 45 18.59 2.11 -5.63
CA VAL A 45 19.70 2.93 -6.10
C VAL A 45 20.98 2.54 -5.34
N ASP A 46 20.85 2.33 -4.03
CA ASP A 46 21.91 1.89 -3.12
C ASP A 46 21.31 1.13 -1.91
N GLU A 47 22.13 0.83 -0.89
CA GLU A 47 21.71 0.09 0.31
C GLU A 47 20.64 0.81 1.16
N SER A 48 20.47 2.12 0.96
CA SER A 48 19.60 2.99 1.75
C SER A 48 18.54 3.70 0.93
N THR A 49 18.58 3.65 -0.40
CA THR A 49 17.71 4.43 -1.26
C THR A 49 17.06 3.55 -2.33
N ALA A 50 15.75 3.67 -2.50
CA ALA A 50 15.02 3.05 -3.60
C ALA A 50 14.11 4.06 -4.31
N VAL A 51 13.95 3.87 -5.62
CA VAL A 51 12.90 4.50 -6.42
C VAL A 51 11.70 3.55 -6.42
N VAL A 52 10.53 4.08 -6.10
CA VAL A 52 9.27 3.33 -6.05
C VAL A 52 8.29 3.96 -7.04
N ALA A 53 7.59 3.12 -7.81
CA ALA A 53 6.53 3.57 -8.71
C ALA A 53 5.34 2.63 -8.66
N LEU A 54 4.12 3.17 -8.78
CA LEU A 54 2.91 2.39 -8.96
C LEU A 54 2.39 2.63 -10.37
N LEU A 55 2.57 1.67 -11.27
CA LEU A 55 2.32 1.81 -12.69
C LEU A 55 1.03 1.12 -13.12
N ALA A 56 0.51 1.51 -14.29
CA ALA A 56 -0.67 0.92 -14.91
C ALA A 56 -1.87 0.84 -13.95
N THR A 57 -2.12 1.96 -13.27
CA THR A 57 -3.13 2.03 -12.21
C THR A 57 -4.53 1.96 -12.78
N LYS A 58 -5.40 1.23 -12.06
CA LYS A 58 -6.82 1.09 -12.37
C LYS A 58 -7.63 1.32 -11.10
N GLY A 59 -8.66 2.16 -11.22
CA GLY A 59 -9.58 2.47 -10.15
C GLY A 59 -10.92 1.77 -10.35
N LYS A 60 -11.52 1.27 -9.28
CA LYS A 60 -12.94 0.87 -9.26
C LYS A 60 -13.67 1.50 -8.09
N GLN A 61 -14.98 1.66 -8.24
CA GLN A 61 -15.91 2.04 -7.18
C GLN A 61 -17.07 1.06 -7.12
N PHE A 62 -17.53 0.75 -5.92
CA PHE A 62 -18.64 -0.17 -5.68
C PHE A 62 -19.60 0.38 -4.64
N ASN A 63 -20.87 0.00 -4.77
CA ASN A 63 -21.94 0.18 -3.78
C ASN A 63 -22.83 -1.06 -3.88
N GLU A 64 -22.42 -2.12 -3.20
CA GLU A 64 -22.94 -3.48 -3.42
C GLU A 64 -23.01 -4.23 -2.08
N ASP A 65 -23.66 -5.39 -2.07
CA ASP A 65 -23.64 -6.26 -0.89
C ASP A 65 -22.22 -6.80 -0.65
N VAL A 66 -21.85 -6.95 0.62
CA VAL A 66 -20.55 -7.40 1.11
C VAL A 66 -20.24 -8.74 0.46
N MET A 67 -19.21 -8.74 -0.36
CA MET A 67 -18.58 -9.96 -0.82
C MET A 67 -17.56 -10.36 0.25
N GLU A 68 -17.59 -11.60 0.73
CA GLU A 68 -16.60 -12.11 1.71
C GLU A 68 -15.14 -12.00 1.21
N LYS A 69 -14.94 -11.66 -0.08
CA LYS A 69 -13.65 -11.70 -0.77
C LYS A 69 -13.42 -10.54 -1.74
N TYR A 70 -13.44 -9.31 -1.24
CA TYR A 70 -13.18 -8.10 -2.06
C TYR A 70 -11.88 -8.15 -2.87
N SER A 71 -10.81 -8.74 -2.33
CA SER A 71 -9.51 -8.86 -3.02
C SER A 71 -9.55 -9.82 -4.21
N GLU A 72 -10.31 -10.92 -4.11
CA GLU A 72 -10.44 -11.94 -5.16
C GLU A 72 -11.39 -11.50 -6.28
N VAL A 73 -12.47 -10.80 -5.93
CA VAL A 73 -13.55 -10.45 -6.88
C VAL A 73 -13.32 -9.09 -7.55
N ASP A 74 -12.63 -8.15 -6.90
CA ASP A 74 -12.41 -6.79 -7.40
C ASP A 74 -13.70 -6.12 -7.91
N PRO A 75 -14.72 -6.01 -7.05
CA PRO A 75 -16.06 -5.63 -7.46
C PRO A 75 -16.14 -4.16 -7.86
N GLY A 76 -17.28 -3.81 -8.45
CA GLY A 76 -17.57 -2.45 -8.87
C GLY A 76 -17.20 -2.13 -10.31
N GLN A 77 -17.41 -0.87 -10.66
CA GLN A 77 -17.21 -0.37 -12.01
C GLN A 77 -15.92 0.41 -12.11
N GLU A 78 -15.28 0.32 -13.28
CA GLU A 78 -14.07 1.10 -13.56
C GLU A 78 -14.37 2.59 -13.50
N VAL A 79 -13.50 3.32 -12.80
CA VAL A 79 -13.56 4.77 -12.70
C VAL A 79 -12.21 5.37 -13.02
N ARG A 80 -12.22 6.58 -13.56
CA ARG A 80 -11.00 7.36 -13.75
C ARG A 80 -10.41 7.73 -12.40
N ILE A 81 -9.12 7.43 -12.22
CA ILE A 81 -8.34 7.97 -11.11
C ILE A 81 -8.03 9.45 -11.44
N ILE A 82 -8.43 10.35 -10.55
CA ILE A 82 -8.08 11.78 -10.64
C ILE A 82 -6.55 11.88 -10.50
N ASP A 83 -5.88 12.82 -11.17
CA ASP A 83 -4.42 13.03 -11.06
C ASP A 83 -3.56 11.75 -11.23
N GLN A 84 -4.02 10.81 -12.06
CA GLN A 84 -3.37 9.50 -12.27
C GLN A 84 -1.90 9.64 -12.66
N GLU A 85 -1.56 10.63 -13.46
CA GLU A 85 -0.19 10.96 -13.84
C GLU A 85 0.72 11.26 -12.64
N HIS A 86 0.17 11.87 -11.59
CA HIS A 86 0.89 12.12 -10.33
C HIS A 86 0.99 10.85 -9.50
N LEU A 87 -0.06 10.00 -9.50
CA LEU A 87 -0.05 8.72 -8.80
C LEU A 87 1.03 7.80 -9.35
N GLU A 88 1.16 7.73 -10.68
CA GLU A 88 2.10 6.86 -11.38
C GLU A 88 3.52 7.41 -11.44
N LYS A 89 3.71 8.68 -11.11
CA LYS A 89 5.04 9.30 -11.07
C LYS A 89 5.91 8.65 -9.97
N PRO A 90 7.11 8.15 -10.31
CA PRO A 90 8.02 7.57 -9.34
C PRO A 90 8.40 8.54 -8.22
N PHE A 91 8.66 8.00 -7.03
CA PHE A 91 9.12 8.75 -5.85
C PHE A 91 10.27 8.01 -5.17
N GLN A 92 11.10 8.72 -4.41
CA GLN A 92 12.22 8.11 -3.70
C GLN A 92 11.88 7.83 -2.25
N VAL A 93 12.33 6.68 -1.76
CA VAL A 93 12.24 6.28 -0.35
C VAL A 93 13.65 6.05 0.15
N LYS A 94 13.96 6.66 1.29
CA LYS A 94 15.21 6.42 2.01
C LYS A 94 14.95 5.60 3.26
N PHE A 95 15.78 4.59 3.48
CA PHE A 95 15.73 3.66 4.57
C PHE A 95 16.93 3.81 5.49
N VAL A 96 16.70 3.62 6.79
CA VAL A 96 17.75 3.43 7.80
C VAL A 96 17.41 2.16 8.56
N SER A 97 18.26 1.14 8.43
CA SER A 97 18.06 -0.18 9.07
C SER A 97 16.68 -0.79 8.77
N GLY A 98 16.22 -0.72 7.51
CA GLY A 98 14.92 -1.23 7.06
C GLY A 98 13.71 -0.35 7.39
N LYS A 99 13.90 0.74 8.17
CA LYS A 99 12.84 1.71 8.51
C LYS A 99 12.82 2.85 7.52
N VAL A 100 11.63 3.29 7.09
CA VAL A 100 11.50 4.48 6.22
C VAL A 100 11.88 5.72 7.03
N GLU A 101 12.91 6.43 6.56
CA GLU A 101 13.36 7.69 7.16
C GLU A 101 12.73 8.88 6.44
N THR A 102 12.75 8.87 5.11
CA THR A 102 12.21 9.96 4.29
C THR A 102 11.57 9.44 3.02
N VAL A 103 10.59 10.19 2.52
CA VAL A 103 9.92 9.95 1.24
C VAL A 103 9.97 11.26 0.45
N ALA A 104 10.71 11.27 -0.66
CA ALA A 104 10.83 12.43 -1.53
C ALA A 104 9.82 12.34 -2.68
N ILE A 105 8.83 13.23 -2.63
CA ILE A 105 7.68 13.31 -3.54
C ILE A 105 7.72 14.67 -4.25
N GLY A 106 7.19 14.76 -5.48
CA GLY A 106 7.14 16.02 -6.21
C GLY A 106 6.41 17.13 -5.46
N LYS A 107 6.92 18.37 -5.52
CA LYS A 107 6.38 19.52 -4.79
C LYS A 107 4.97 19.94 -5.22
N GLU A 108 4.60 19.63 -6.46
CA GLU A 108 3.33 20.03 -7.08
C GLU A 108 2.29 18.90 -7.08
N GLU A 109 2.52 17.84 -6.29
CA GLU A 109 1.58 16.73 -6.24
C GLU A 109 0.39 17.03 -5.30
N PRO A 110 -0.84 16.64 -5.70
CA PRO A 110 -2.01 16.75 -4.84
C PRO A 110 -1.82 16.07 -3.49
N LEU A 111 -2.39 16.63 -2.42
CA LEU A 111 -2.19 16.13 -1.05
C LEU A 111 -2.58 14.65 -0.88
N TRP A 112 -3.65 14.20 -1.55
CA TRP A 112 -4.09 12.82 -1.46
C TRP A 112 -3.08 11.86 -2.11
N ILE A 113 -2.42 12.27 -3.20
CA ILE A 113 -1.31 11.53 -3.83
C ILE A 113 -0.14 11.44 -2.86
N VAL A 114 0.25 12.56 -2.24
CA VAL A 114 1.34 12.59 -1.26
C VAL A 114 1.07 11.62 -0.12
N ASN A 115 -0.16 11.62 0.42
CA ASN A 115 -0.55 10.71 1.49
C ASN A 115 -0.59 9.26 1.04
N PHE A 116 -1.08 8.97 -0.17
CA PHE A 116 -1.09 7.63 -0.73
C PHE A 116 0.34 7.08 -0.89
N LYS A 117 1.26 7.86 -1.46
CA LYS A 117 2.67 7.45 -1.63
C LYS A 117 3.37 7.23 -0.29
N ARG A 118 3.05 8.02 0.74
CA ARG A 118 3.55 7.78 2.10
C ARG A 118 3.00 6.49 2.70
N ALA A 119 1.71 6.21 2.52
CA ALA A 119 1.11 4.96 2.97
C ALA A 119 1.72 3.75 2.25
N LEU A 120 1.94 3.85 0.94
CA LEU A 120 2.63 2.84 0.15
C LEU A 120 4.08 2.62 0.64
N ALA A 121 4.83 3.70 0.89
CA ALA A 121 6.18 3.61 1.48
C ALA A 121 6.15 2.93 2.86
N ALA A 122 5.16 3.22 3.70
CA ALA A 122 5.01 2.60 5.01
C ALA A 122 4.75 1.09 4.91
N GLN A 123 4.03 0.62 3.90
CA GLN A 123 3.83 -0.82 3.66
C GLN A 123 5.12 -1.54 3.22
N ILE A 124 6.04 -0.81 2.60
CA ILE A 124 7.35 -1.30 2.15
C ILE A 124 8.35 -1.36 3.32
N GLN A 125 8.03 -0.77 4.47
CA GLN A 125 8.89 -0.81 5.65
C GLN A 125 9.04 -2.24 6.18
N LEU A 126 10.27 -2.73 6.22
CA LEU A 126 10.62 -4.06 6.72
C LEU A 126 11.39 -3.89 8.03
N GLN A 127 10.79 -4.30 9.14
CA GLN A 127 11.53 -4.43 10.41
C GLN A 127 12.46 -5.64 10.30
N LEU A 128 13.76 -5.37 10.17
CA LEU A 128 14.82 -6.37 10.04
C LEU A 128 15.73 -6.43 11.27
N ASP A 129 15.41 -5.70 12.34
CA ASP A 129 15.98 -5.96 13.66
C ASP A 129 15.49 -7.34 14.11
N GLY A 130 16.33 -8.36 13.89
CA GLY A 130 16.09 -9.78 14.19
C GLY A 130 15.84 -10.14 15.66
N VAL A 131 15.19 -9.25 16.42
CA VAL A 131 14.65 -9.45 17.74
C VAL A 131 13.25 -8.84 17.68
N SER A 132 12.23 -9.69 17.71
CA SER A 132 10.79 -9.40 17.62
C SER A 132 10.23 -9.13 16.21
N GLY A 133 9.74 -10.21 15.59
CA GLY A 133 8.50 -10.10 14.83
C GLY A 133 7.41 -9.61 15.79
N VAL A 134 7.25 -8.30 15.92
CA VAL A 134 6.07 -7.72 16.58
C VAL A 134 4.95 -7.78 15.55
N PHE A 135 4.35 -8.96 15.42
CA PHE A 135 2.90 -8.96 15.35
C PHE A 135 2.44 -8.27 16.63
N GLN A 136 1.69 -7.19 16.50
CA GLN A 136 1.21 -6.44 17.64
C GLN A 136 0.28 -7.38 18.42
N GLN A 137 0.80 -7.99 19.49
CA GLN A 137 0.10 -8.96 20.36
C GLN A 137 -1.29 -8.43 20.82
N ALA A 138 -1.46 -7.11 20.85
CA ALA A 138 -2.71 -6.44 21.16
C ALA A 138 -3.87 -6.69 20.16
N GLU A 139 -3.61 -7.09 18.92
CA GLU A 139 -4.67 -7.49 17.98
C GLU A 139 -5.10 -8.96 18.17
N TYR A 140 -4.21 -9.82 18.70
CA TYR A 140 -4.52 -11.23 18.93
C TYR A 140 -5.38 -11.43 20.19
N ASP A 141 -5.10 -10.68 21.26
CA ASP A 141 -5.80 -10.81 22.54
C ASP A 141 -7.24 -10.28 22.49
N ASN A 142 -7.55 -9.31 21.63
CA ASN A 142 -8.91 -8.79 21.48
C ASN A 142 -9.85 -9.72 20.68
N TYR A 143 -9.31 -10.60 19.82
CA TYR A 143 -10.13 -11.50 19.00
C TYR A 143 -10.64 -12.74 19.77
N TYR A 144 -9.99 -13.10 20.88
CA TYR A 144 -10.37 -14.25 21.72
C TYR A 144 -10.91 -13.85 23.10
N ALA A 145 -10.95 -12.57 23.44
CA ALA A 145 -11.56 -12.09 24.68
C ALA A 145 -13.11 -11.96 24.62
N GLU A 146 -13.72 -12.15 23.45
CA GLU A 146 -15.18 -12.11 23.25
C GLU A 146 -15.81 -13.48 22.92
N ASN A 147 -15.15 -14.60 23.25
CA ASN A 147 -15.75 -15.95 23.25
C ASN A 147 -15.71 -16.60 24.64
#